data_AF-A0A2J0N099-F1
#
_entry.id   AF-A0A2J0N099-F1
#
_cell.length_a   1.000
_cell.length_b   1.000
_cell.length_c   1.000
_cell.angle_alpha   90.00
_cell.angle_beta   90.00
_cell.angle_gamma   90.00
#
_symmetry.space_group_name_H-M   'P 1'
#
loop_
_entity.id
_entity.type
_entity.pdbx_description
1 polymer ?
#
loop_
_entity_poly.entity_id
_entity_poly.type
_entity_poly.pdbx_seq_one_letter_code
_entity_poly.pdbx_strand_id
1 'polypeptide(L)' 'MDIANSFITIQKGEIYKSVIGDIEKALIEKALEYTSGNQITAARLLGINRNTIRSKIKKLNIDVNRFK' A
#
# COMPACT_ATOMS: atom_id res chain seq x y z
N MET A 1 13.00 3.28 -20.19
CA MET A 1 13.92 3.21 -19.05
C MET A 1 13.35 2.21 -18.08
N ASP A 2 14.11 1.18 -17.74
CA ASP A 2 13.69 0.12 -16.83
C ASP A 2 13.47 0.68 -15.42
N ILE A 3 12.24 0.59 -14.90
CA ILE A 3 11.90 1.01 -13.53
C ILE A 3 12.82 0.31 -12.51
N ALA A 4 13.21 -0.93 -12.80
CA ALA A 4 14.17 -1.70 -12.02
C ALA A 4 15.54 -1.00 -11.90
N ASN A 5 16.03 -0.38 -12.98
CA ASN A 5 17.33 0.29 -12.98
C ASN A 5 17.32 1.58 -12.13
N SER A 6 16.18 2.29 -12.03
CA SER A 6 16.08 3.47 -11.16
C SER A 6 16.14 3.13 -9.67
N PHE A 7 15.69 1.94 -9.26
CA PHE A 7 15.75 1.52 -7.85
C PHE A 7 17.14 1.02 -7.42
N ILE A 8 17.88 0.38 -8.32
CA ILE A 8 19.18 -0.25 -8.02
C ILE A 8 20.25 0.77 -7.57
N THR A 9 20.20 2.01 -8.05
CA THR A 9 21.26 3.00 -7.81
C THR A 9 21.15 3.74 -6.46
N ILE A 10 19.98 3.75 -5.81
CA ILE A 10 19.67 4.70 -4.72
C ILE A 10 19.80 4.08 -3.32
N GLN A 11 19.56 2.78 -3.13
CA GLN A 11 19.56 2.15 -1.80
C GLN A 11 20.16 0.73 -1.80
N LYS A 12 21.46 0.58 -1.51
CA LYS A 12 22.06 -0.75 -1.32
C LYS A 12 21.42 -1.47 -0.12
N GLY A 13 20.77 -2.61 -0.37
CA GLY A 13 20.24 -3.53 0.66
C GLY A 13 18.77 -3.36 1.05
N GLU A 14 18.15 -2.19 0.81
CA GLU A 14 16.75 -1.93 1.21
C GLU A 14 15.76 -1.91 0.03
N ILE A 15 16.22 -2.07 -1.21
CA ILE A 15 15.38 -1.97 -2.44
C ILE A 15 14.13 -2.84 -2.36
N TYR A 16 14.28 -4.13 -2.01
CA TYR A 16 13.14 -5.04 -1.96
C TYR A 16 12.05 -4.53 -1.01
N LYS A 17 12.45 -4.14 0.19
CA LYS A 17 11.53 -3.66 1.23
C LYS A 17 10.88 -2.32 0.85
N SER A 18 11.63 -1.41 0.20
CA SER A 18 11.09 -0.14 -0.31
C SER A 18 10.05 -0.40 -1.39
N VAL A 19 10.40 -1.16 -2.43
CA VAL A 19 9.52 -1.43 -3.58
C VAL A 19 8.25 -2.15 -3.14
N ILE A 20 8.37 -3.17 -2.29
CA ILE A 20 7.20 -3.86 -1.73
C ILE A 20 6.33 -2.90 -0.91
N GLY A 21 6.93 -2.01 -0.12
CA GLY A 21 6.21 -1.00 0.64
C GLY A 21 5.43 -0.03 -0.25
N ASP A 22 6.05 0.46 -1.32
CA ASP A 22 5.44 1.40 -2.27
C ASP A 22 4.28 0.75 -3.03
N ILE A 23 4.47 -0.48 -3.51
CA ILE A 23 3.43 -1.25 -4.20
C ILE A 23 2.27 -1.56 -3.24
N GLU A 24 2.56 -2.00 -2.02
CA GLU A 24 1.51 -2.26 -1.02
C GLU A 24 0.71 -1.00 -0.71
N LYS A 25 1.38 0.15 -0.56
CA LYS A 25 0.71 1.43 -0.30
C LYS A 25 -0.22 1.81 -1.43
N ALA A 26 0.27 1.77 -2.67
CA ALA A 26 -0.53 2.09 -3.85
C ALA A 26 -1.75 1.17 -3.98
N LEU A 27 -1.59 -0.13 -3.73
CA LEU A 27 -2.67 -1.11 -3.78
C LEU A 27 -3.76 -0.83 -2.72
N ILE A 28 -3.36 -0.52 -1.49
CA ILE A 28 -4.29 -0.21 -0.41
C ILE A 28 -5.02 1.10 -0.66
N GLU A 29 -4.32 2.15 -1.10
CA GLU A 29 -4.94 3.44 -1.44
C GLU A 29 -5.98 3.27 -2.56
N LYS A 30 -5.68 2.48 -3.60
CA LYS A 30 -6.64 2.18 -4.67
C LYS A 30 -7.87 1.40 -4.19
N ALA A 31 -7.67 0.44 -3.28
CA ALA A 31 -8.80 -0.29 -2.70
C ALA A 31 -9.67 0.61 -1.81
N LEU A 32 -9.06 1.52 -1.04
CA LEU A 32 -9.79 2.50 -0.24
C LEU A 32 -10.56 3.49 -1.12
N GLU A 33 -9.96 3.98 -2.20
CA GLU A 33 -10.63 4.83 -3.20
C GLU A 33 -11.86 4.13 -3.78
N TYR A 34 -11.72 2.88 -4.23
CA TYR A 34 -12.83 2.09 -4.80
C TYR A 34 -13.95 1.79 -3.79
N THR A 35 -13.65 1.85 -2.50
CA THR A 35 -14.59 1.50 -1.42
C THR A 35 -15.00 2.71 -0.57
N SER A 36 -14.74 3.93 -1.05
CA SER A 36 -15.04 5.18 -0.37
C SER A 36 -14.53 5.20 1.09
N GLY A 37 -13.29 4.75 1.28
CA GLY A 37 -12.63 4.68 2.57
C GLY A 37 -13.11 3.54 3.49
N ASN A 38 -14.00 2.66 3.04
CA ASN A 38 -14.48 1.53 3.84
C ASN A 38 -13.41 0.42 3.94
N GLN A 39 -12.66 0.44 5.04
CA GLN A 39 -11.58 -0.51 5.29
C GLN A 39 -12.03 -1.99 5.32
N ILE A 40 -13.26 -2.28 5.77
CA ILE A 40 -13.75 -3.66 5.80
C ILE A 40 -13.97 -4.16 4.38
N THR A 41 -14.60 -3.34 3.54
CA THR A 41 -14.82 -3.67 2.13
C THR A 41 -13.50 -3.71 1.35
N ALA A 42 -12.58 -2.78 1.62
CA ALA A 42 -11.24 -2.78 1.03
C ALA A 42 -10.46 -4.06 1.41
N ALA A 43 -10.53 -4.49 2.67
CA ALA A 43 -9.90 -5.74 3.11
C ALA A 43 -10.47 -6.96 2.37
N ARG A 44 -11.80 -7.00 2.22
CA ARG A 44 -12.49 -8.04 1.46
C ARG A 44 -12.10 -8.03 -0.01
N LEU A 45 -12.04 -6.85 -0.64
CA LEU A 45 -11.62 -6.67 -2.02
C LEU A 45 -10.18 -7.17 -2.25
N LEU A 46 -9.28 -6.85 -1.32
CA LEU A 46 -7.88 -7.28 -1.37
C LEU A 46 -7.68 -8.75 -0.93
N GLY A 47 -8.70 -9.44 -0.44
CA GLY A 47 -8.59 -10.82 0.04
C GLY A 47 -7.72 -10.97 1.29
N ILE A 48 -7.59 -9.92 2.11
CA ILE A 48 -6.80 -9.94 3.34
C ILE A 48 -7.66 -9.71 4.59
N ASN A 49 -7.14 -10.11 5.74
CA ASN A 49 -7.81 -9.89 7.01
C ASN A 49 -7.96 -8.38 7.32
N ARG A 50 -9.12 -7.96 7.85
CA ARG A 50 -9.40 -6.59 8.29
C ARG A 50 -8.39 -6.04 9.31
N ASN A 51 -7.82 -6.90 10.15
CA ASN A 51 -6.78 -6.51 11.10
C ASN A 51 -5.47 -6.20 10.38
N THR A 52 -5.18 -6.94 9.29
CA THR A 52 -4.02 -6.72 8.43
C THR A 52 -4.14 -5.42 7.65
N ILE A 53 -5.32 -5.11 7.07
CA ILE A 53 -5.47 -3.82 6.38
C ILE A 53 -5.26 -2.65 7.36
N ARG A 54 -5.82 -2.75 8.57
CA ARG A 54 -5.70 -1.71 9.59
C ARG A 54 -4.25 -1.50 10.03
N SER A 55 -3.50 -2.59 10.25
CA SER A 55 -2.07 -2.48 10.61
C SER A 55 -1.22 -1.94 9.47
N LYS A 56 -1.51 -2.32 8.21
CA LYS A 56 -0.83 -1.78 7.03
C LYS A 56 -1.12 -0.30 6.80
N ILE A 57 -2.37 0.14 6.92
CA ILE A 57 -2.77 1.56 6.83
C ILE A 57 -1.95 2.41 7.82
N LYS A 58 -1.85 1.95 9.09
CA LYS A 58 -1.05 2.62 10.11
C LYS A 58 0.45 2.61 9.75
N LYS A 59 1.00 1.47 9.36
CA LYS A 59 2.43 1.31 9.03
C LYS A 59 2.86 2.15 7.83
N LEU A 60 2.00 2.28 6.83
CA LEU A 60 2.26 3.00 5.58
C LEU A 60 1.82 4.48 5.63
N ASN A 61 1.34 4.93 6.80
CA ASN A 61 0.84 6.29 7.04
C ASN A 61 -0.20 6.74 6.00
N ILE A 62 -1.20 5.89 5.75
CA ILE A 62 -2.30 6.19 4.83
C ILE A 62 -3.40 6.91 5.62
N ASP A 63 -3.73 8.14 5.21
CA ASP A 63 -4.88 8.86 5.75
C ASP A 63 -6.16 8.42 5.03
N VAL A 64 -6.97 7.62 5.72
CA VAL A 64 -8.22 7.07 5.19
C VAL A 64 -9.27 8.14 4.93
N ASN A 65 -9.21 9.29 5.61
CA ASN A 65 -10.20 10.35 5.42
C ASN A 65 -10.09 11.03 4.05
N ARG A 66 -8.98 10.84 3.33
CA ARG A 66 -8.80 11.32 1.95
C ARG A 66 -9.68 10.59 0.93
N PHE A 67 -10.28 9.46 1.30
CA PHE A 67 -11.08 8.61 0.41
C PHE A 67 -12.57 8.58 0.78
N LYS A 68 -12.99 9.37 1.77
CA LYS A 68 -14.39 9.49 2.18
C LYS A 68 -15.11 10.58 1.42
#